data_AF-A0A7X5REV6-F1
#
_entry.id   AF-A0A7X5REV6-F1
#
_cell.length_a   1.000
_cell.length_b   1.000
_cell.length_c   1.000
_cell.angle_alpha   90.00
_cell.angle_beta   90.00
_cell.angle_gamma   90.00
#
_symmetry.space_group_name_H-M   'P 1'
#
loop_
_entity.id
_entity.type
_entity.pdbx_description
1 polymer ?
#
loop_
_entity_poly.entity_id
_entity_poly.type
_entity_poly.pdbx_seq_one_letter_code
_entity_poly.pdbx_strand_id
1 'polypeptide(L)'
;MTKQDKENLQNKKLTDSLLISCLAACEPVISKNAYLEKKWANCGQSYNGCYEYERLEWMGYREKLRSLLLPIYSMKMIIQMTKSCKDKASQKEVLEVVSLIDKNDYDLV
;
A
#
# COMPACT_ATOMS: atom_id res chain seq x y z
N MET A 1 -6.61 9.92 -2.15
CA MET A 1 -5.78 10.21 -3.32
C MET A 1 -6.37 11.42 -3.98
N THR A 2 -5.58 12.40 -4.41
CA THR A 2 -6.12 13.63 -4.99
C THR A 2 -6.71 13.38 -6.38
N LYS A 3 -7.46 14.35 -6.92
CA LYS A 3 -7.97 14.26 -8.31
C LYS A 3 -6.80 14.17 -9.31
N GLN A 4 -5.74 14.95 -9.10
CA GLN A 4 -4.55 14.92 -9.94
C GLN A 4 -3.87 13.56 -9.90
N ASP A 5 -3.72 12.95 -8.73
CA ASP A 5 -3.13 11.62 -8.60
C ASP A 5 -3.97 10.55 -9.36
N LYS A 6 -5.30 10.68 -9.40
CA LYS A 6 -6.15 9.78 -10.19
C LYS A 6 -5.95 9.96 -11.69
N GLU A 7 -5.82 11.19 -12.15
CA GLU A 7 -5.49 11.49 -13.55
C GLU A 7 -4.09 10.96 -13.91
N ASN A 8 -3.11 11.08 -13.00
CA ASN A 8 -1.78 10.53 -13.18
C ASN A 8 -1.82 8.99 -13.26
N LEU A 9 -2.58 8.33 -12.39
CA LEU A 9 -2.75 6.87 -12.41
C LEU A 9 -3.33 6.38 -13.74
N GLN A 10 -4.34 7.06 -14.28
CA GLN A 10 -4.92 6.74 -15.60
C GLN A 10 -3.90 6.85 -16.73
N ASN A 11 -2.97 7.79 -16.60
CA ASN A 11 -1.85 7.98 -17.54
C ASN A 11 -0.64 7.11 -17.20
N LYS A 12 -0.75 6.18 -16.24
CA LYS A 12 0.32 5.30 -15.74
C LYS A 12 1.54 6.06 -15.20
N LYS A 13 1.34 7.30 -14.76
CA LYS A 13 2.36 8.14 -14.13
C LYS A 13 2.28 7.95 -12.63
N LEU A 14 3.32 7.37 -12.04
CA LEU A 14 3.42 7.18 -10.60
C LEU A 14 4.24 8.34 -10.02
N THR A 15 3.56 9.21 -9.29
CA THR A 15 4.19 10.31 -8.56
C THR A 15 4.42 9.93 -7.10
N ASP A 16 5.34 10.65 -6.43
CA ASP A 16 5.60 10.47 -5.01
C ASP A 16 4.30 10.60 -4.16
N SER A 17 3.46 11.59 -4.47
CA SER A 17 2.18 11.82 -3.79
C SER A 17 1.24 10.61 -3.90
N LEU A 18 1.14 10.02 -5.09
CA LEU A 18 0.34 8.84 -5.38
C LEU A 18 0.88 7.63 -4.61
N LEU A 19 2.20 7.39 -4.65
CA LEU A 19 2.84 6.28 -3.92
C LEU A 19 2.65 6.41 -2.40
N ILE A 20 2.76 7.63 -1.86
CA ILE A 20 2.50 7.90 -0.44
C ILE A 20 1.03 7.67 -0.07
N SER A 21 0.11 8.09 -0.93
CA SER A 21 -1.33 7.84 -0.79
C SER A 21 -1.66 6.34 -0.77
N CYS A 22 -0.99 5.54 -1.61
CA CYS A 22 -1.10 4.08 -1.61
C CYS A 22 -0.53 3.46 -0.34
N LEU A 23 0.66 3.89 0.10
CA LEU A 23 1.25 3.43 1.36
C LEU A 23 0.34 3.69 2.56
N ALA A 24 -0.30 4.87 2.60
CA ALA A 24 -1.21 5.23 3.68
C ALA A 24 -2.49 4.38 3.69
N ALA A 25 -2.88 3.82 2.55
CA ALA A 25 -3.98 2.87 2.42
C ALA A 25 -3.62 1.45 2.84
N CYS A 26 -2.35 1.03 2.69
CA CYS A 26 -1.88 -0.28 3.13
C CYS A 26 -1.89 -0.45 4.65
N GLU A 27 -1.44 0.57 5.40
CA GLU A 27 -1.26 0.49 6.86
C GLU A 27 -2.51 0.03 7.64
N PRO A 28 -3.74 0.56 7.42
CA PRO A 28 -4.92 0.10 8.13
C PRO A 28 -5.30 -1.36 7.79
N VAL A 29 -5.04 -1.83 6.56
CA VAL A 29 -5.33 -3.21 6.16
C VAL A 29 -4.40 -4.18 6.90
N ILE A 30 -3.10 -3.89 6.86
CA ILE A 30 -2.07 -4.67 7.56
C ILE A 30 -2.37 -4.71 9.06
N SER A 31 -2.66 -3.55 9.67
CA SER A 31 -2.91 -3.44 11.11
C SER A 31 -4.18 -4.19 11.53
N LYS A 32 -5.26 -4.09 10.75
CA LYS A 32 -6.52 -4.80 11.01
C LYS A 32 -6.31 -6.30 10.93
N ASN A 33 -5.64 -6.79 9.90
CA ASN A 33 -5.41 -8.22 9.72
C ASN A 33 -4.44 -8.80 10.75
N ALA A 34 -3.40 -8.05 11.15
CA ALA A 34 -2.54 -8.44 12.28
C ALA A 34 -3.33 -8.58 13.60
N TYR A 35 -4.26 -7.66 13.86
CA TYR A 35 -5.13 -7.74 15.03
C TYR A 35 -6.06 -8.96 14.97
N LEU A 36 -6.70 -9.21 13.83
CA LEU A 36 -7.62 -10.34 13.66
C LEU A 36 -6.89 -11.68 13.74
N GLU A 37 -5.70 -11.80 13.14
CA GLU A 37 -4.83 -12.97 13.26
C GLU A 37 -4.56 -13.29 14.74
N LYS A 38 -4.10 -12.29 15.52
CA LYS A 38 -3.86 -12.46 16.95
C LYS A 38 -5.13 -12.78 17.74
N LYS A 39 -6.25 -12.12 17.41
CA LYS A 39 -7.53 -12.29 18.11
C LYS A 39 -8.07 -13.71 17.97
N TRP A 40 -7.95 -14.29 16.78
CA TRP A 40 -8.57 -15.57 16.45
C TRP A 40 -7.59 -16.76 16.49
N ALA A 41 -6.30 -16.52 16.72
CA ALA A 41 -5.26 -17.56 16.81
C ALA A 41 -5.60 -18.70 17.79
N ASN A 42 -6.27 -18.40 18.90
CA ASN A 42 -6.58 -19.38 19.95
C ASN A 42 -7.96 -20.03 19.82
N CYS A 43 -8.78 -19.60 18.85
CA CYS A 43 -10.19 -19.99 18.79
C CYS A 43 -10.44 -21.15 17.83
N GLY A 44 -9.41 -21.68 17.12
CA GLY A 44 -9.59 -22.62 16.00
C GLY A 44 -10.41 -22.04 14.82
N GLN A 45 -10.86 -20.78 14.96
CA GLN A 45 -11.65 -20.01 14.01
C GLN A 45 -10.81 -18.92 13.32
N SER A 46 -9.47 -19.01 13.38
CA SER A 46 -8.69 -18.30 12.36
C SER A 46 -9.24 -18.82 11.04
N TYR A 47 -9.91 -17.96 10.27
CA TYR A 47 -10.59 -18.34 9.04
C TYR A 47 -9.55 -18.84 8.05
N ASN A 48 -9.17 -20.11 8.18
CA ASN A 48 -8.16 -20.84 7.42
C ASN A 48 -6.87 -20.06 7.05
N GLY A 49 -6.32 -19.25 7.97
CA GLY A 49 -5.12 -18.43 7.69
C GLY A 49 -5.35 -17.19 6.81
N CYS A 50 -6.59 -16.80 6.52
CA CYS A 50 -6.89 -15.68 5.62
C CYS A 50 -6.34 -14.33 6.11
N TYR A 51 -6.34 -14.08 7.43
CA TYR A 51 -5.84 -12.83 7.99
C TYR A 51 -4.31 -12.75 7.87
N GLU A 52 -3.61 -13.87 8.03
CA GLU A 52 -2.17 -13.94 7.80
C GLU A 52 -1.86 -13.73 6.31
N TYR A 53 -2.57 -14.44 5.42
CA TYR A 53 -2.42 -14.29 3.98
C TYR A 53 -2.62 -12.84 3.54
N GLU A 54 -3.75 -12.21 3.89
CA GLU A 54 -4.01 -10.82 3.53
C GLU A 54 -2.96 -9.87 4.14
N ARG A 55 -2.54 -10.10 5.40
CA ARG A 55 -1.49 -9.27 6.01
C ARG A 55 -0.18 -9.36 5.23
N LEU A 56 0.27 -10.57 4.90
CA LEU A 56 1.51 -10.81 4.17
C LEU A 56 1.46 -10.25 2.75
N GLU A 57 0.35 -10.45 2.05
CA GLU A 57 0.12 -9.91 0.71
C GLU A 57 0.22 -8.38 0.69
N TRP A 58 -0.48 -7.71 1.63
CA TRP A 58 -0.45 -6.25 1.74
C TRP A 58 0.89 -5.71 2.24
N MET A 59 1.64 -6.47 3.06
CA MET A 59 3.02 -6.15 3.40
C MET A 59 3.92 -6.20 2.15
N GLY A 60 3.72 -7.17 1.25
CA GLY A 60 4.41 -7.23 -0.03
C GLY A 60 4.10 -6.02 -0.92
N TYR A 61 2.85 -5.59 -1.00
CA TYR A 61 2.47 -4.37 -1.72
C TYR A 61 3.16 -3.14 -1.14
N ARG A 62 3.19 -3.02 0.18
CA ARG A 62 3.90 -1.93 0.88
C ARG A 62 5.39 -1.90 0.56
N GLU A 63 6.04 -3.06 0.45
CA GLU A 63 7.46 -3.15 0.09
C GLU A 63 7.71 -2.72 -1.36
N LYS A 64 6.88 -3.16 -2.31
CA LYS A 64 6.94 -2.70 -3.71
C LYS A 64 6.76 -1.18 -3.85
N LEU A 65 5.84 -0.59 -3.08
CA LEU A 65 5.65 0.85 -3.09
C LEU A 65 6.85 1.60 -2.47
N ARG A 66 7.42 1.08 -1.38
CA ARG A 66 8.59 1.68 -0.72
C ARG A 66 9.83 1.62 -1.60
N SER A 67 10.04 0.54 -2.36
CA SER A 67 11.23 0.38 -3.20
C SER A 67 11.36 1.48 -4.26
N LEU A 68 10.24 2.03 -4.75
CA LEU A 68 10.24 3.15 -5.70
C LEU A 68 10.59 4.50 -5.06
N LEU A 69 10.32 4.67 -3.76
CA LEU A 69 10.59 5.92 -3.03
C LEU A 69 11.98 5.95 -2.36
N LEU A 70 12.53 4.77 -2.03
CA LEU A 70 13.83 4.64 -1.34
C LEU A 70 15.04 5.28 -2.05
N PRO A 71 15.09 5.39 -3.40
CA PRO A 71 16.16 6.11 -4.07
C PRO A 71 16.20 7.61 -3.76
N ILE A 72 15.06 8.20 -3.37
CA ILE A 72 14.89 9.65 -3.18
C ILE A 72 14.75 9.99 -1.69
N TYR A 73 14.06 9.14 -0.93
CA TYR A 73 13.70 9.41 0.46
C TYR A 73 14.24 8.34 1.40
N SER A 74 14.70 8.77 2.57
CA SER A 74 14.98 7.84 3.67
C SER A 74 13.69 7.14 4.13
N MET A 75 13.81 5.91 4.62
CA MET A 75 12.68 5.17 5.21
C MET A 75 11.95 5.98 6.30
N LYS A 76 12.70 6.75 7.11
CA LYS A 76 12.12 7.62 8.14
C LYS A 76 11.21 8.69 7.54
N MET A 77 11.64 9.31 6.44
CA MET A 77 10.86 10.33 5.73
C MET A 77 9.60 9.73 5.10
N ILE A 78 9.73 8.56 4.45
CA ILE A 78 8.59 7.83 3.88
C ILE A 78 7.54 7.55 4.98
N ILE A 79 7.95 7.02 6.14
CA ILE A 79 7.06 6.76 7.27
C ILE A 79 6.36 8.04 7.75
N GLN A 80 7.08 9.16 7.84
CA GLN A 80 6.49 10.44 8.25
C GLN A 80 5.45 10.93 7.23
N MET A 81 5.78 10.92 5.94
CA MET A 81 4.87 11.32 4.87
C MET A 81 3.61 10.43 4.84
N THR A 82 3.78 9.11 4.90
CA THR A 82 2.68 8.14 4.97
C THR A 82 1.74 8.41 6.16
N LYS A 83 2.29 8.68 7.35
CA LYS A 83 1.48 8.99 8.55
C LYS A 83 0.70 10.30 8.42
N SER A 84 1.30 11.31 7.77
CA SER A 84 0.67 12.62 7.57
C SER A 84 -0.34 12.66 6.42
N CYS A 85 -0.37 11.63 5.57
CA CYS A 85 -1.22 11.58 4.39
C CYS A 85 -2.72 11.48 4.76
N LYS A 86 -3.49 12.50 4.38
CA LYS A 86 -4.95 12.55 4.58
C LYS A 86 -5.70 11.92 3.41
N ASP A 87 -5.25 12.19 2.20
CA ASP A 87 -5.86 11.72 0.96
C ASP A 87 -5.37 10.32 0.62
N LYS A 88 -5.85 9.30 1.34
CA LYS A 88 -5.48 7.89 1.12
C LYS A 88 -6.06 7.34 -0.18
N ALA A 89 -5.35 6.42 -0.82
CA ALA A 89 -5.91 5.64 -1.92
C ALA A 89 -6.98 4.67 -1.41
N SER A 90 -7.86 4.24 -2.30
CA SER A 90 -8.69 3.07 -2.10
C SER A 90 -7.88 1.79 -2.30
N GLN A 91 -8.36 0.66 -1.77
CA GLN A 91 -7.70 -0.63 -1.98
C GLN A 91 -7.60 -1.00 -3.47
N LYS A 92 -8.65 -0.69 -4.24
CA LYS A 92 -8.68 -0.92 -5.70
C LYS A 92 -7.57 -0.15 -6.40
N GLU A 93 -7.37 1.11 -6.04
CA GLU A 93 -6.30 1.94 -6.60
C GLU A 93 -4.91 1.39 -6.23
N VAL A 94 -4.71 0.92 -4.98
CA VAL A 94 -3.45 0.25 -4.59
C VAL A 94 -3.16 -0.96 -5.47
N LEU A 95 -4.15 -1.83 -5.67
CA LEU A 95 -4.01 -3.02 -6.52
C LEU A 95 -3.71 -2.66 -7.98
N GLU A 96 -4.31 -1.58 -8.48
CA GLU A 96 -4.03 -1.06 -9.81
C GLU A 96 -2.57 -0.63 -9.96
N VAL A 97 -2.04 0.21 -9.05
CA VAL A 97 -0.63 0.63 -9.15
C VAL A 97 0.32 -0.54 -8.92
N VAL A 98 0.03 -1.47 -8.00
CA VAL A 98 0.84 -2.68 -7.84
C VAL A 98 0.85 -3.51 -9.13
N SER A 99 -0.29 -3.63 -9.82
CA SER A 99 -0.34 -4.32 -11.11
C SER A 99 0.51 -3.63 -12.19
N LEU A 100 0.54 -2.29 -12.21
CA LEU A 100 1.43 -1.54 -13.11
C LEU A 100 2.90 -1.78 -12.77
N ILE A 101 3.27 -1.78 -11.48
CA ILE A 101 4.62 -2.08 -11.01
C ILE A 101 5.05 -3.49 -11.43
N ASP A 102 4.19 -4.49 -11.22
CA ASP A 102 4.47 -5.89 -11.55
C ASP A 102 4.64 -6.13 -13.05
N LYS A 103 3.95 -5.34 -13.88
CA LYS A 103 4.08 -5.36 -15.34
C LYS A 103 5.21 -4.47 -15.85
N ASN A 104 5.85 -3.69 -14.96
CA ASN A 104 6.78 -2.62 -15.31
C ASN A 104 6.19 -1.66 -16.37
N ASP A 105 4.89 -1.37 -16.25
CA ASP A 105 4.08 -0.57 -17.19
C ASP A 105 3.70 0.75 -16.53
N TYR A 106 4.71 1.54 -16.17
CA TYR A 106 4.52 2.85 -15.55
C TYR A 106 5.71 3.78 -15.84
N ASP A 107 5.43 5.07 -15.80
CA ASP A 107 6.43 6.12 -15.77
C ASP A 107 6.53 6.66 -14.35
N LEU A 108 7.73 6.66 -13.75
CA LEU A 108 7.97 7.33 -12.48
C LEU A 108 8.22 8.83 -12.77
N VAL A 109 7.42 9.71 -12.17
CA VAL A 109 7.39 11.15 -12.47
C VAL A 109 7.50 12.00 -11.21
#